data_AF-A0A101GF85-F1
#
_entry.id   AF-A0A101GF85-F1
#
_cell.length_a   1.000
_cell.length_b   1.000
_cell.length_c   1.000
_cell.angle_alpha   90.00
_cell.angle_beta   90.00
_cell.angle_gamma   90.00
#
_symmetry.space_group_name_H-M   'P 1'
#
loop_
_entity.id
_entity.type
_entity.pdbx_description
1 polymer ?
#
loop_
_entity_poly.entity_id
_entity_poly.type
_entity_poly.pdbx_seq_one_letter_code
_entity_poly.pdbx_strand_id
1 'polypeptide(L)'
;MEFIKKLIPKGELVPTRKLAGKIGLIALVLTVGTSIVHAWMNSFGLLMAIKMNAVHLGTVMAIVFLYYPASKNSPREAPSVLDWVLAGLSLLGTLYILTQYDRILAAHLNVLMPDLIMACITMFLLIEASRRAVGLPLTVLSILFVIYTRYGPHFPGLFAHQGFSWQRVIIRMALTDEGIYGVSLMVSSTYVFMFIL
;
A
#
# COMPACT_ATOMS: atom_id res chain seq x y z
N MET A 1 29.75 -17.37 -23.29
CA MET A 1 28.61 -16.47 -22.98
C MET A 1 27.54 -17.10 -22.06
N GLU A 2 27.53 -18.42 -21.84
CA GLU A 2 26.60 -19.07 -20.88
C GLU A 2 26.98 -18.93 -19.40
N PHE A 3 28.27 -18.83 -19.07
CA PHE A 3 28.74 -18.71 -17.68
C PHE A 3 28.28 -17.40 -17.00
N ILE A 4 28.19 -16.31 -17.77
CA ILE A 4 27.72 -15.00 -17.29
C ILE A 4 26.22 -15.04 -16.96
N LYS A 5 25.40 -15.81 -17.72
CA LYS A 5 23.96 -15.98 -17.42
C LYS A 5 23.69 -16.72 -16.10
N LYS A 6 24.69 -17.43 -15.57
CA LYS A 6 24.62 -18.16 -14.29
C LYS A 6 25.04 -17.28 -13.10
N LEU A 7 25.84 -16.24 -13.35
CA LEU A 7 26.35 -15.26 -12.38
C LEU A 7 25.45 -14.03 -12.23
N ILE A 8 24.61 -13.75 -13.23
CA ILE A 8 23.47 -12.86 -13.05
C ILE A 8 22.48 -13.67 -12.21
N PRO A 9 22.22 -13.33 -10.93
CA PRO A 9 21.12 -13.95 -10.21
C PRO A 9 19.92 -13.77 -11.13
N LYS A 10 19.27 -14.88 -11.55
CA LYS A 10 18.02 -14.80 -12.31
C LYS A 10 17.22 -13.75 -11.57
N GLY A 11 17.05 -12.57 -12.17
CA GLY A 11 16.51 -11.40 -11.47
C GLY A 11 15.32 -11.92 -10.70
N GLU A 12 15.24 -11.62 -9.40
CA GLU A 12 14.21 -12.12 -8.50
C GLU A 12 12.85 -11.67 -9.03
N LEU A 13 12.40 -12.33 -10.10
CA LEU A 13 11.18 -12.04 -10.81
C LEU A 13 10.14 -12.57 -9.86
N VAL A 14 9.64 -11.66 -9.06
CA VAL A 14 8.50 -11.87 -8.20
C VAL A 14 7.43 -12.51 -9.09
N PRO A 15 7.02 -13.76 -8.82
CA PRO A 15 6.23 -14.54 -9.78
C PRO A 15 4.90 -13.84 -9.98
N THR A 16 4.55 -13.48 -11.22
CA THR A 16 3.26 -12.83 -11.53
C THR A 16 2.25 -13.82 -12.09
N ARG A 17 0.97 -13.54 -11.87
CA ARG A 17 -0.15 -14.28 -12.48
C ARG A 17 -0.39 -13.79 -13.91
N LYS A 18 -0.74 -14.73 -14.79
CA LYS A 18 -1.24 -14.43 -16.13
C LYS A 18 -2.76 -14.58 -16.10
N LEU A 19 -3.46 -13.48 -15.85
CA LEU A 19 -4.91 -13.47 -15.74
C LEU A 19 -5.55 -13.49 -17.14
N ALA A 20 -6.48 -14.40 -17.37
CA ALA A 20 -7.22 -14.55 -18.63
C ALA A 20 -8.73 -14.61 -18.41
N GLY A 21 -9.50 -14.49 -19.49
CA GLY A 21 -10.97 -14.57 -19.46
C GLY A 21 -11.62 -13.44 -18.63
N LYS A 22 -12.70 -13.78 -17.90
CA LYS A 22 -13.46 -12.81 -17.09
C LYS A 22 -12.62 -12.16 -15.99
N ILE A 23 -11.70 -12.91 -15.38
CA ILE A 23 -10.80 -12.40 -14.34
C ILE A 23 -9.82 -11.39 -14.94
N GLY A 24 -9.26 -11.71 -16.11
CA GLY A 24 -8.42 -10.79 -16.87
C GLY A 24 -9.17 -9.49 -17.24
N LEU A 25 -10.46 -9.58 -17.58
CA LEU A 25 -11.29 -8.40 -17.85
C LEU A 25 -11.47 -7.52 -16.60
N ILE A 26 -11.74 -8.11 -15.43
CA ILE A 26 -11.86 -7.34 -14.17
C ILE A 26 -10.54 -6.64 -13.85
N ALA A 27 -9.42 -7.36 -13.96
CA ALA A 27 -8.10 -6.81 -13.73
C ALA A 27 -7.78 -5.67 -14.72
N LEU A 28 -8.16 -5.83 -15.99
CA LEU A 28 -8.02 -4.80 -17.02
C LEU A 28 -8.85 -3.56 -16.70
N VAL A 29 -10.11 -3.72 -16.32
CA VAL A 29 -10.97 -2.59 -15.94
C VAL A 29 -10.38 -1.84 -14.76
N LEU A 30 -9.84 -2.55 -13.77
CA LEU A 30 -9.20 -1.95 -12.60
C LEU A 30 -7.93 -1.18 -12.98
N THR A 31 -7.04 -1.75 -13.79
CA THR A 31 -5.78 -1.09 -14.18
C THR A 31 -6.04 0.11 -15.09
N VAL A 32 -6.88 -0.04 -16.12
CA VAL A 32 -7.27 1.05 -17.01
C VAL A 32 -8.03 2.15 -16.24
N GLY A 33 -8.93 1.76 -15.35
CA GLY A 33 -9.63 2.71 -14.48
C GLY A 33 -8.67 3.49 -13.59
N THR A 34 -7.66 2.81 -13.02
CA THR A 34 -6.61 3.47 -12.22
C THR A 34 -5.83 4.47 -13.07
N SER A 35 -5.43 4.08 -14.28
CA SER A 35 -4.75 4.97 -15.23
C SER A 35 -5.56 6.22 -15.58
N ILE A 36 -6.85 6.07 -15.87
CA ILE A 36 -7.74 7.19 -16.20
C ILE A 36 -7.89 8.13 -15.00
N VAL A 37 -8.10 7.57 -13.80
CA VAL A 37 -8.22 8.37 -12.56
C VAL A 37 -6.94 9.13 -12.27
N HIS A 38 -5.77 8.51 -12.49
CA HIS A 38 -4.46 9.16 -12.34
C HIS A 38 -4.22 10.27 -13.35
N ALA A 39 -4.62 10.07 -14.61
CA ALA A 39 -4.55 11.13 -15.62
C ALA A 39 -5.45 12.31 -15.24
N TRP A 40 -6.68 12.04 -14.80
CA TRP A 40 -7.61 13.08 -14.37
C TRP A 40 -7.12 13.84 -13.14
N MET A 41 -6.70 13.13 -12.08
CA MET A 41 -6.30 13.75 -10.82
C MET A 41 -5.04 14.61 -10.93
N ASN A 42 -4.11 14.26 -11.83
CA ASN A 42 -2.85 15.00 -12.02
C ASN A 42 -2.95 16.12 -13.06
N SER A 43 -4.03 16.17 -13.84
CA SER A 43 -4.23 17.20 -14.87
C SER A 43 -5.29 18.22 -14.46
N PHE A 44 -6.40 17.75 -13.87
CA PHE A 44 -7.59 18.57 -13.60
C PHE A 44 -8.10 18.46 -12.16
N GLY A 45 -7.80 17.37 -11.46
CA GLY A 45 -8.34 17.09 -10.14
C GLY A 45 -7.79 18.02 -9.06
N LEU A 46 -8.69 18.69 -8.34
CA LEU A 46 -8.38 19.46 -7.14
C LEU A 46 -8.73 18.63 -5.90
N LEU A 47 -7.90 17.63 -5.62
CA LEU A 47 -8.04 16.80 -4.43
C LEU A 47 -6.90 17.09 -3.45
N MET A 48 -7.17 16.93 -2.15
CA MET A 48 -6.11 16.95 -1.15
C MET A 48 -5.11 15.81 -1.41
N ALA A 49 -3.82 16.07 -1.18
CA ALA A 49 -2.75 15.10 -1.45
C ALA A 49 -2.99 13.74 -0.80
N ILE A 50 -3.46 13.70 0.45
CA ILE A 50 -3.79 12.44 1.14
C ILE A 50 -4.93 11.65 0.47
N LYS A 51 -5.94 12.32 -0.09
CA LYS A 51 -7.02 11.67 -0.84
C LYS A 51 -6.50 11.12 -2.17
N MET A 52 -5.62 11.88 -2.84
CA MET A 52 -4.94 11.43 -4.05
C MET A 52 -4.08 10.18 -3.78
N ASN A 53 -3.28 10.24 -2.72
CA ASN A 53 -2.41 9.16 -2.28
C ASN A 53 -3.22 7.93 -1.85
N ALA A 54 -4.38 8.11 -1.22
CA ALA A 54 -5.27 7.02 -0.87
C ALA A 54 -5.85 6.30 -2.08
N VAL A 55 -6.22 7.05 -3.14
CA VAL A 55 -6.63 6.45 -4.42
C VAL A 55 -5.50 5.64 -5.01
N HIS A 56 -4.31 6.23 -5.15
CA HIS A 56 -3.14 5.54 -5.68
C HIS A 56 -2.79 4.28 -4.90
N LEU A 57 -2.71 4.38 -3.57
CA LEU A 57 -2.32 3.25 -2.73
C LEU A 57 -3.30 2.09 -2.84
N GLY A 58 -4.61 2.34 -2.64
CA GLY A 58 -5.56 1.25 -2.57
C GLY A 58 -5.83 0.57 -3.90
N THR A 59 -5.78 1.31 -5.02
CA THR A 59 -5.88 0.70 -6.35
C THR A 59 -4.64 -0.10 -6.70
N VAL A 60 -3.43 0.41 -6.40
CA VAL A 60 -2.19 -0.34 -6.60
C VAL A 60 -2.14 -1.57 -5.71
N MET A 61 -2.55 -1.49 -4.44
CA MET A 61 -2.64 -2.67 -3.57
C MET A 61 -3.66 -3.70 -4.11
N ALA A 62 -4.82 -3.26 -4.61
CA ALA A 62 -5.79 -4.15 -5.24
C ALA A 62 -5.19 -4.88 -6.45
N ILE A 63 -4.50 -4.16 -7.33
CA ILE A 63 -3.79 -4.72 -8.47
C ILE A 63 -2.71 -5.70 -7.99
N VAL A 64 -1.95 -5.35 -6.95
CA VAL A 64 -0.92 -6.22 -6.36
C VAL A 64 -1.54 -7.54 -5.90
N PHE A 65 -2.65 -7.54 -5.17
CA PHE A 65 -3.26 -8.79 -4.70
C PHE A 65 -3.78 -9.67 -5.83
N LEU A 66 -4.27 -9.08 -6.92
CA LEU A 66 -4.72 -9.82 -8.11
C LEU A 66 -3.54 -10.41 -8.90
N TYR A 67 -2.49 -9.64 -9.15
CA TYR A 67 -1.37 -10.07 -10.01
C TYR A 67 -0.26 -10.82 -9.28
N TYR A 68 -0.06 -10.57 -7.99
CA TYR A 68 1.03 -11.17 -7.21
C TYR A 68 0.50 -12.24 -6.25
N PRO A 69 0.86 -13.52 -6.46
CA PRO A 69 0.48 -14.63 -5.59
C PRO A 69 1.13 -14.53 -4.22
N ALA A 70 0.41 -14.99 -3.20
CA ALA A 70 0.87 -14.93 -1.81
C ALA A 70 2.10 -15.81 -1.51
N SER A 71 2.23 -16.93 -2.21
CA SER A 71 3.30 -17.92 -2.05
C SER A 71 3.59 -18.68 -3.35
N LYS A 72 4.70 -19.42 -3.40
CA LYS A 72 5.10 -20.28 -4.53
C LYS A 72 4.04 -21.34 -4.87
N ASN A 73 3.25 -21.76 -3.87
CA ASN A 73 2.21 -22.77 -3.99
C ASN A 73 0.82 -22.19 -4.32
N SER A 74 0.67 -20.87 -4.40
CA SER A 74 -0.62 -20.26 -4.72
C SER A 74 -0.99 -20.48 -6.19
N PRO A 75 -2.29 -20.59 -6.52
CA PRO A 75 -2.74 -20.69 -7.90
C PRO A 75 -2.24 -19.53 -8.76
N ARG A 76 -1.73 -19.86 -9.95
CA ARG A 76 -1.13 -18.89 -10.89
C ARG A 76 -2.09 -18.42 -11.99
N GLU A 77 -3.13 -19.21 -12.22
CA GLU A 77 -4.13 -18.95 -13.26
C GLU A 77 -5.25 -18.02 -12.79
N ALA A 78 -5.54 -18.03 -11.49
CA ALA A 78 -6.58 -17.20 -10.87
C ALA A 78 -6.20 -16.74 -9.46
N PRO A 79 -6.64 -15.53 -9.03
CA PRO A 79 -6.55 -15.11 -7.64
C PRO A 79 -7.43 -15.99 -6.75
N SER A 80 -6.93 -16.27 -5.54
CA SER A 80 -7.70 -16.97 -4.51
C SER A 80 -8.81 -16.08 -3.92
N VAL A 81 -9.75 -16.67 -3.19
CA VAL A 81 -10.78 -15.90 -2.46
C VAL A 81 -10.16 -14.88 -1.52
N LEU A 82 -9.06 -15.23 -0.85
CA LEU A 82 -8.33 -14.30 0.02
C LEU A 82 -7.76 -13.12 -0.76
N ASP A 83 -7.28 -13.32 -1.98
CA ASP A 83 -6.74 -12.23 -2.80
C ASP A 83 -7.84 -11.22 -3.19
N TRP A 84 -9.04 -11.73 -3.48
CA TRP A 84 -10.21 -10.89 -3.73
C TRP A 84 -10.65 -10.12 -2.48
N VAL A 85 -10.63 -10.75 -1.30
CA VAL A 85 -10.93 -10.08 -0.03
C VAL A 85 -9.91 -8.98 0.25
N LEU A 86 -8.62 -9.25 0.08
CA LEU A 86 -7.56 -8.26 0.30
C LEU A 86 -7.66 -7.09 -0.68
N ALA A 87 -7.96 -7.36 -1.96
CA ALA A 87 -8.21 -6.32 -2.96
C ALA A 87 -9.48 -5.51 -2.65
N GLY A 88 -10.55 -6.15 -2.19
CA GLY A 88 -11.77 -5.46 -1.76
C GLY A 88 -11.52 -4.55 -0.56
N LEU A 89 -10.78 -5.04 0.45
CA LEU A 89 -10.43 -4.28 1.64
C LEU A 89 -9.50 -3.09 1.32
N SER A 90 -8.59 -3.21 0.34
CA SER A 90 -7.75 -2.08 -0.06
C SER A 90 -8.57 -0.96 -0.70
N LEU A 91 -9.53 -1.30 -1.56
CA LEU A 91 -10.46 -0.33 -2.15
C LEU A 91 -11.41 0.26 -1.11
N LEU A 92 -11.84 -0.55 -0.13
CA LEU A 92 -12.65 -0.07 1.00
C LEU A 92 -11.88 0.95 1.85
N GLY A 93 -10.60 0.71 2.11
CA GLY A 93 -9.72 1.65 2.80
C GLY A 93 -9.59 2.98 2.07
N THR A 94 -9.41 2.94 0.74
CA THR A 94 -9.45 4.16 -0.10
C THR A 94 -10.77 4.90 0.03
N LEU A 95 -11.90 4.20 -0.12
CA LEU A 95 -13.23 4.81 -0.02
C LEU A 95 -13.44 5.46 1.36
N TYR A 96 -12.93 4.82 2.41
CA TYR A 96 -12.98 5.37 3.76
C TYR A 96 -12.25 6.70 3.87
N ILE A 97 -11.00 6.79 3.41
CA ILE A 97 -10.25 8.05 3.43
C ILE A 97 -10.95 9.12 2.58
N LEU A 98 -11.43 8.77 1.38
CA LEU A 98 -12.11 9.74 0.52
C LEU A 98 -13.34 10.38 1.18
N THR A 99 -14.09 9.60 1.98
CA THR A 99 -15.37 10.03 2.57
C THR A 99 -15.23 10.56 4.00
N GLN A 100 -14.30 10.04 4.80
CA GLN A 100 -14.17 10.35 6.22
C GLN A 100 -13.05 11.32 6.55
N TYR A 101 -12.07 11.53 5.66
CA TYR A 101 -10.90 12.33 5.99
C TYR A 101 -11.23 13.78 6.35
N ASP A 102 -12.21 14.41 5.67
CA ASP A 102 -12.61 15.79 5.99
C ASP A 102 -13.18 15.90 7.41
N ARG A 103 -13.96 14.89 7.84
CA ARG A 103 -14.48 14.80 9.21
C ARG A 103 -13.34 14.65 10.21
N ILE A 104 -12.38 13.76 9.95
CA ILE A 104 -11.22 13.51 10.81
C ILE A 104 -10.39 14.80 10.97
N LEU A 105 -10.19 15.53 9.87
CA LEU A 105 -9.46 16.79 9.85
C LEU A 105 -10.20 17.88 10.63
N ALA A 106 -11.50 18.06 10.39
CA ALA A 106 -12.32 19.02 11.13
C ALA A 106 -12.38 18.72 12.64
N ALA A 107 -12.28 17.44 13.01
CA ALA A 107 -12.21 16.99 14.40
C ALA A 107 -10.80 17.10 15.00
N HIS A 108 -9.84 17.74 14.35
CA HIS A 108 -8.45 17.90 14.81
C HIS A 108 -7.79 16.55 15.16
N LEU A 109 -8.00 15.54 14.30
CA LEU A 109 -7.53 14.17 14.50
C LEU A 109 -8.07 13.48 15.76
N ASN A 110 -9.23 13.93 16.29
CA ASN A 110 -9.98 13.17 17.27
C ASN A 110 -10.67 11.98 16.57
N VAL A 111 -9.94 10.87 16.49
CA VAL A 111 -10.35 9.68 15.76
C VAL A 111 -11.35 8.82 16.55
N LEU A 112 -12.31 8.28 15.83
CA LEU A 112 -13.27 7.30 16.31
C LEU A 112 -12.69 5.89 16.14
N MET A 113 -13.32 4.91 16.79
CA MET A 113 -12.93 3.50 16.67
C MET A 113 -12.91 2.99 15.21
N PRO A 114 -13.88 3.34 14.33
CA PRO A 114 -13.83 2.93 12.92
C PRO A 114 -12.62 3.47 12.15
N ASP A 115 -12.13 4.68 12.48
CA ASP A 115 -10.94 5.26 11.84
C ASP A 115 -9.72 4.42 12.19
N LEU A 116 -9.58 4.05 13.46
CA LEU A 116 -8.47 3.23 13.95
C LEU A 116 -8.50 1.82 13.35
N ILE A 117 -9.69 1.21 13.24
CA ILE A 117 -9.85 -0.10 12.61
C ILE A 117 -9.42 -0.04 11.15
N MET A 118 -9.89 0.96 10.39
CA MET A 118 -9.55 1.08 8.97
C MET A 118 -8.06 1.40 8.78
N ALA A 119 -7.49 2.26 9.62
CA ALA A 119 -6.06 2.55 9.64
C ALA A 119 -5.22 1.29 9.88
N CYS A 120 -5.60 0.47 10.85
CA CYS A 120 -4.93 -0.82 11.10
C CYS A 120 -5.03 -1.76 9.90
N ILE A 121 -6.23 -1.92 9.33
CA ILE A 121 -6.44 -2.76 8.14
C ILE A 121 -5.52 -2.30 7.01
N THR A 122 -5.50 -1.00 6.69
CA THR A 122 -4.64 -0.44 5.64
C THR A 122 -3.15 -0.71 5.90
N MET A 123 -2.68 -0.55 7.14
CA MET A 123 -1.29 -0.87 7.51
C MET A 123 -0.95 -2.35 7.27
N PHE A 124 -1.82 -3.28 7.69
CA PHE A 124 -1.61 -4.71 7.47
C PHE A 124 -1.65 -5.08 5.99
N LEU A 125 -2.59 -4.52 5.23
CA LEU A 125 -2.67 -4.72 3.79
C LEU A 125 -1.40 -4.21 3.10
N LEU A 126 -0.86 -3.05 3.50
CA LEU A 126 0.36 -2.51 2.91
C LEU A 126 1.58 -3.39 3.20
N ILE A 127 1.71 -3.91 4.43
CA ILE A 127 2.79 -4.84 4.78
C ILE A 127 2.69 -6.10 3.92
N GLU A 128 1.49 -6.66 3.76
CA GLU A 128 1.28 -7.86 2.94
C GLU A 128 1.48 -7.60 1.44
N ALA A 129 1.05 -6.44 0.92
CA ALA A 129 1.30 -6.02 -0.45
C ALA A 129 2.80 -5.83 -0.71
N SER A 130 3.52 -5.20 0.23
CA SER A 130 4.99 -5.06 0.20
C SER A 130 5.66 -6.43 0.16
N ARG A 131 5.22 -7.38 0.99
CA ARG A 131 5.76 -8.75 1.01
C ARG A 131 5.64 -9.43 -0.35
N ARG A 132 4.50 -9.23 -1.01
CA ARG A 132 4.19 -9.85 -2.31
C ARG A 132 4.86 -9.19 -3.48
N ALA A 133 4.97 -7.86 -3.50
CA ALA A 133 5.46 -7.11 -4.66
C ALA A 133 6.95 -6.77 -4.59
N VAL A 134 7.49 -6.56 -3.38
CA VAL A 134 8.86 -6.08 -3.15
C VAL A 134 9.74 -7.17 -2.55
N GLY A 135 9.20 -7.93 -1.59
CA GLY A 135 9.88 -9.07 -0.97
C GLY A 135 10.15 -8.89 0.53
N LEU A 136 10.59 -9.98 1.16
CA LEU A 136 10.72 -10.09 2.62
C LEU A 136 11.66 -9.08 3.28
N PRO A 137 12.85 -8.75 2.73
CA PRO A 137 13.81 -7.89 3.44
C PRO A 137 13.23 -6.52 3.80
N LEU A 138 12.56 -5.86 2.84
CA LEU A 138 11.97 -4.53 3.05
C LEU A 138 10.72 -4.58 3.92
N THR A 139 9.91 -5.64 3.80
CA THR A 139 8.74 -5.83 4.67
C THR A 139 9.14 -6.02 6.13
N VAL A 140 10.13 -6.88 6.40
CA VAL A 140 10.62 -7.12 7.76
C VAL A 140 11.21 -5.84 8.35
N LEU A 141 12.02 -5.11 7.58
CA LEU A 141 12.58 -3.83 8.01
C LEU A 141 11.47 -2.82 8.39
N SER A 142 10.41 -2.75 7.58
CA SER A 142 9.27 -1.87 7.85
C SER A 142 8.55 -2.23 9.17
N ILE A 143 8.32 -3.51 9.41
CA ILE A 143 7.71 -4.00 10.66
C ILE A 143 8.60 -3.66 11.86
N LEU A 144 9.91 -3.87 11.75
CA LEU A 144 10.86 -3.55 12.81
C LEU A 144 10.85 -2.07 13.16
N PHE A 145 10.79 -1.17 12.17
CA PHE A 145 10.71 0.26 12.45
C PHE A 145 9.37 0.68 13.07
N VAL A 146 8.25 0.08 12.66
CA VAL A 146 6.96 0.31 13.34
C VAL A 146 7.03 -0.13 14.80
N ILE A 147 7.62 -1.30 15.09
CA ILE A 147 7.83 -1.77 16.47
C ILE A 147 8.76 -0.84 17.24
N TYR A 148 9.85 -0.37 16.63
CA TYR A 148 10.78 0.58 17.23
C TYR A 148 10.07 1.87 17.69
N THR A 149 9.11 2.40 16.93
CA THR A 149 8.36 3.60 17.36
C THR A 149 7.63 3.43 18.70
N ARG A 150 7.24 2.20 19.06
CA ARG A 150 6.60 1.89 20.34
C ARG A 150 7.63 1.66 21.43
N TYR A 151 8.68 0.88 21.14
CA TYR A 151 9.63 0.38 22.13
C TYR A 151 10.92 1.21 22.24
N GLY A 152 10.97 2.40 21.64
CA GLY A 152 12.06 3.35 21.75
C GLY A 152 12.70 3.50 23.15
N PRO A 153 11.95 3.55 24.27
CA PRO A 153 12.53 3.71 25.60
C PRO A 153 13.43 2.57 26.05
N HIS A 154 13.30 1.38 25.44
CA HIS A 154 14.09 0.20 25.77
C HIS A 154 15.41 0.11 25.00
N PHE A 155 15.63 0.99 24.02
CA PHE A 155 16.87 1.02 23.25
C PHE A 155 17.95 1.83 23.99
N PRO A 156 19.22 1.42 23.92
CA PRO A 156 20.31 2.12 24.60
C PRO A 156 20.80 3.36 23.84
N GLY A 157 21.28 4.34 24.59
CA GLY A 157 22.06 5.48 24.06
C GLY A 157 21.29 6.35 23.06
N LEU A 158 21.90 6.62 21.91
CA LEU A 158 21.38 7.53 20.89
C LEU A 158 20.07 7.05 20.23
N PHE A 159 19.77 5.75 20.31
CA PHE A 159 18.54 5.17 19.75
C PHE A 159 17.35 5.25 20.73
N ALA A 160 17.56 5.74 21.95
CA ALA A 160 16.48 5.91 22.92
C ALA A 160 15.59 7.09 22.55
N HIS A 161 14.27 6.89 22.55
CA HIS A 161 13.29 7.98 22.51
C HIS A 161 12.09 7.64 23.39
N GLN A 162 11.23 8.62 23.67
CA GLN A 162 10.08 8.48 24.60
C GLN A 162 9.07 7.38 24.24
N GLY A 163 9.14 6.83 23.02
CA GLY A 163 8.14 5.92 22.48
C GLY A 163 6.80 6.62 22.23
N PHE A 164 5.95 5.97 21.44
CA PHE A 164 4.59 6.43 21.17
C PHE A 164 3.57 5.36 21.58
N SER A 165 2.34 5.76 21.94
CA SER A 165 1.25 4.81 22.12
C SER A 165 0.86 4.19 20.78
N TRP A 166 0.36 2.95 20.76
CA TRP A 166 -0.08 2.29 19.52
C TRP A 166 -1.11 3.13 18.76
N GLN A 167 -2.06 3.73 19.47
CA GLN A 167 -3.04 4.64 18.88
C GLN A 167 -2.36 5.81 18.13
N ARG A 168 -1.35 6.45 18.75
CA ARG A 168 -0.62 7.55 18.10
C ARG A 168 0.18 7.07 16.88
N VAL A 169 0.79 5.90 16.97
CA VAL A 169 1.52 5.28 15.84
C VAL A 169 0.55 5.04 14.68
N ILE A 170 -0.59 4.41 14.93
CA ILE A 170 -1.60 4.10 13.90
C ILE A 170 -2.11 5.40 13.23
N ILE A 171 -2.46 6.41 14.03
CA ILE A 171 -2.94 7.70 13.50
C ILE A 171 -1.88 8.35 12.61
N ARG A 172 -0.63 8.47 13.08
CA ARG A 172 0.44 9.11 12.31
C ARG A 172 0.86 8.31 11.08
N MET A 173 0.76 6.98 11.13
CA MET A 173 1.13 6.14 9.99
C MET A 173 0.08 6.14 8.90
N ALA A 174 -1.21 6.11 9.24
CA ALA A 174 -2.27 5.81 8.28
C ALA A 174 -3.38 6.87 8.18
N LEU A 175 -3.34 7.94 8.97
CA LEU A 175 -4.35 9.02 8.93
C LEU A 175 -3.72 10.42 8.81
N THR A 176 -2.42 10.52 8.56
CA THR A 176 -1.72 11.78 8.27
C THR A 176 -0.78 11.63 7.08
N ASP A 177 -0.27 12.75 6.60
CA ASP A 177 0.75 12.86 5.55
C ASP A 177 2.20 12.75 6.09
N GLU A 178 2.39 12.45 7.38
CA GLU A 178 3.69 12.12 7.96
C GLU A 178 4.05 10.63 7.77
N GLY A 179 3.07 9.80 7.41
CA GLY A 179 3.20 8.35 7.31
C GLY A 179 3.09 7.82 5.88
N ILE A 180 2.27 6.78 5.72
CA ILE A 180 2.02 6.07 4.46
C ILE A 180 1.59 7.03 3.36
N TYR A 181 0.76 8.01 3.68
CA TYR A 181 0.23 8.99 2.74
C TYR A 181 1.12 10.22 2.54
N GLY A 182 2.38 10.16 2.95
CA GLY A 182 3.30 11.28 2.87
C GLY A 182 3.93 11.52 1.50
N VAL A 183 4.98 12.34 1.51
CA VAL A 183 5.65 12.88 0.32
C VAL A 183 6.15 11.76 -0.62
N SER A 184 6.66 10.66 -0.09
CA SER A 184 7.14 9.53 -0.90
C SER A 184 6.03 8.94 -1.78
N LEU A 185 4.83 8.77 -1.21
CA LEU A 185 3.68 8.25 -1.95
C LEU A 185 3.09 9.32 -2.88
N MET A 186 3.12 10.59 -2.45
CA MET A 186 2.75 11.73 -3.30
C MET A 186 3.57 11.74 -4.59
N VAL A 187 4.90 11.72 -4.49
CA VAL A 187 5.80 11.70 -5.65
C VAL A 187 5.52 10.50 -6.56
N SER A 188 5.25 9.32 -5.97
CA SER A 188 4.84 8.14 -6.72
C SER A 188 3.53 8.37 -7.50
N SER A 189 2.51 8.89 -6.82
CA SER A 189 1.17 9.06 -7.39
C SER A 189 1.06 10.18 -8.43
N THR A 190 1.94 11.18 -8.37
CA THR A 190 1.88 12.36 -9.23
C THR A 190 2.88 12.32 -10.38
N TYR A 191 4.17 12.20 -10.06
CA TYR A 191 5.24 12.33 -11.05
C TYR A 191 5.60 10.97 -11.66
N VAL A 192 5.85 9.97 -10.81
CA VAL A 192 6.33 8.66 -11.28
C VAL A 192 5.26 7.94 -12.07
N PHE A 193 4.02 7.92 -11.58
CA PHE A 193 2.93 7.25 -12.27
C PHE A 193 2.65 7.85 -13.65
N MET A 194 2.60 9.19 -13.76
CA MET A 194 2.34 9.87 -15.04
C MET A 194 3.48 9.70 -16.05
N PHE A 195 4.71 9.47 -15.59
CA PHE A 195 5.85 9.18 -16.46
C PHE A 195 5.85 7.74 -17.01
N ILE A 196 5.34 6.79 -16.23
CA ILE A 196 5.30 5.36 -16.60
C ILE A 196 4.07 5.02 -17.47
N LEU A 197 2.97 5.77 -17.31
CA LEU A 197 1.69 5.54 -17.97
C LEU A 197 1.77 5.63 -19.51
#